data_AF-A6DN64-F1
#
_entry.id   AF-A6DN64-F1
#
_cell.length_a   1.000
_cell.length_b   1.000
_cell.length_c   1.000
_cell.angle_alpha   90.00
_cell.angle_beta   90.00
_cell.angle_gamma   90.00
#
_symmetry.space_group_name_H-M   'P 1'
#
loop_
_entity.id
_entity.type
_entity.pdbx_description
1 polymer ?
#
loop_
_entity_poly.entity_id
_entity_poly.type
_entity_poly.pdbx_seq_one_letter_code
_entity_poly.pdbx_strand_id
1 'polypeptide(L)' 'MNKINDLELYQEAFLFQKIGNEAVKEAIRNNEKKNIASVFSKDGEIYYKLPSGEITQNSPFISKE' A
#
# COMPACT_ATOMS: atom_id res chain seq x y z
N MET A 1 33.36 -4.19 13.85
CA MET A 1 32.04 -4.19 13.19
C MET A 1 31.37 -5.53 13.48
N ASN A 2 30.33 -5.52 14.32
CA ASN A 2 29.59 -6.72 14.71
C ASN A 2 28.62 -7.12 13.59
N LYS A 3 29.09 -7.97 12.66
CA LYS A 3 28.30 -8.49 11.52
C LYS A 3 27.06 -9.30 11.92
N ILE A 4 26.94 -9.72 13.18
CA ILE A 4 25.85 -10.58 13.66
C ILE A 4 24.52 -9.80 13.76
N ASN A 5 24.55 -8.46 13.87
CA ASN A 5 23.33 -7.64 13.91
C ASN A 5 22.72 -7.36 12.53
N ASP A 6 23.45 -7.55 11.42
CA ASP A 6 22.98 -7.14 10.10
C ASP A 6 22.05 -8.18 9.45
N LEU A 7 22.33 -9.48 9.64
CA LEU A 7 21.54 -10.55 9.01
C LEU A 7 20.19 -10.75 9.70
N GLU A 8 20.17 -10.75 11.03
CA GLU A 8 18.92 -10.88 11.80
C GLU A 8 18.02 -9.67 11.56
N LEU A 9 18.58 -8.45 11.62
CA LEU A 9 17.87 -7.22 11.28
C LEU A 9 17.30 -7.25 9.86
N TYR A 10 18.06 -7.75 8.88
CA TYR A 10 17.58 -7.88 7.50
C TYR A 10 16.43 -8.88 7.39
N GLN A 11 16.53 -10.03 8.07
CA GLN A 11 15.47 -11.04 8.08
C GLN A 11 14.19 -10.50 8.73
N GLU A 12 14.33 -9.77 9.83
CA GLU A 12 13.21 -9.16 10.55
C GLU A 12 12.54 -8.07 9.69
N ALA A 13 13.33 -7.16 9.10
CA ALA A 13 12.84 -6.14 8.19
C ALA A 13 12.13 -6.75 6.97
N PHE A 14 12.68 -7.82 6.39
CA PHE A 14 12.07 -8.54 5.29
C PHE A 14 10.73 -9.18 5.71
N LEU A 15 10.64 -9.74 6.92
CA LEU A 15 9.41 -10.31 7.45
C LEU A 15 8.34 -9.22 7.63
N PHE A 16 8.69 -8.07 8.22
CA PHE A 16 7.76 -6.95 8.36
C PHE A 16 7.27 -6.43 7.01
N GLN A 17 8.18 -6.25 6.04
CA GLN A 17 7.81 -5.85 4.69
C GLN A 17 6.87 -6.86 4.03
N LYS A 18 7.13 -8.16 4.19
CA LYS A 18 6.28 -9.23 3.66
C LYS A 18 4.87 -9.17 4.26
N ILE A 19 4.76 -9.04 5.59
CA ILE A 19 3.46 -8.94 6.27
C ILE A 19 2.70 -7.70 5.80
N GLY A 20 3.36 -6.54 5.75
CA GLY A 20 2.76 -5.30 5.26
C GLY A 20 2.27 -5.41 3.82
N ASN A 21 3.07 -6.02 2.93
CA ASN A 21 2.69 -6.24 1.54
C ASN A 21 1.43 -7.11 1.40
N GLU A 22 1.32 -8.18 2.18
CA GLU A 22 0.13 -9.04 2.13
C GLU A 22 -1.11 -8.33 2.69
N ALA A 23 -0.97 -7.58 3.79
CA ALA A 23 -2.06 -6.78 4.36
C ALA A 23 -2.58 -5.72 3.37
N VAL A 24 -1.69 -5.01 2.68
CA VAL A 24 -2.05 -4.02 1.66
C VAL A 24 -2.78 -4.68 0.48
N LYS A 25 -2.28 -5.82 -0.03
CA LYS A 25 -2.93 -6.56 -1.12
C LYS A 25 -4.33 -7.01 -0.72
N GLU A 26 -4.51 -7.49 0.50
CA GLU A 26 -5.82 -7.90 1.00
C GLU A 26 -6.78 -6.71 1.11
N ALA A 27 -6.32 -5.58 1.66
CA ALA A 27 -7.11 -4.36 1.74
C ALA A 27 -7.57 -3.88 0.35
N ILE A 28 -6.68 -3.89 -0.65
CA ILE A 28 -7.01 -3.55 -2.04
C ILE A 28 -8.07 -4.50 -2.60
N ARG A 29 -7.89 -5.82 -2.47
CA ARG A 29 -8.90 -6.81 -2.93
C ARG A 29 -10.26 -6.61 -2.26
N ASN A 30 -10.27 -6.27 -0.97
CA ASN A 30 -11.51 -6.01 -0.23
C ASN A 30 -12.16 -4.68 -0.65
N ASN A 31 -11.38 -3.67 -1.00
CA ASN A 31 -11.87 -2.42 -1.58
C ASN A 31 -12.50 -2.66 -2.96
N GLU A 32 -11.84 -3.44 -3.83
CA GLU A 32 -12.36 -3.81 -5.16
C GLU A 32 -13.73 -4.50 -5.04
N LYS A 33 -13.87 -5.48 -4.13
CA LYS A 33 -15.16 -6.15 -3.86
C LYS A 33 -16.26 -5.20 -3.38
N LYS A 34 -15.90 -4.06 -2.79
CA LYS A 34 -16.83 -3.07 -2.24
C LYS A 34 -17.01 -1.85 -3.16
N ASN A 35 -16.45 -1.86 -4.37
CA ASN A 35 -16.42 -0.68 -5.26
C ASN A 35 -15.80 0.56 -4.59
N ILE A 36 -14.79 0.36 -3.75
CA ILE A 36 -14.02 1.44 -3.12
C ILE A 36 -12.74 1.65 -3.94
N ALA A 37 -12.41 2.90 -4.24
CA ALA A 37 -11.18 3.23 -4.96
C ALA A 37 -9.92 2.78 -4.19
N SER A 38 -8.89 2.36 -4.93
CA SER A 38 -7.58 2.04 -4.34
C SER A 38 -6.65 3.24 -4.41
N VAL A 39 -5.86 3.48 -3.36
CA VAL A 39 -4.85 4.56 -3.31
C VAL A 39 -3.45 3.97 -3.40
N PHE A 40 -2.57 4.62 -4.16
CA PHE A 40 -1.17 4.25 -4.28
C PHE A 40 -0.31 5.49 -4.55
N SER A 41 0.99 5.37 -4.30
CA SER A 41 1.95 6.42 -4.66
C SER A 41 2.90 5.93 -5.75
N LYS A 42 3.23 6.81 -6.69
CA LYS A 42 4.22 6.59 -7.73
C LYS A 42 5.05 7.87 -7.87
N ASP A 43 6.38 7.74 -7.79
CA ASP A 43 7.33 8.85 -7.88
C ASP A 43 7.05 9.99 -6.87
N GLY A 44 6.52 9.65 -5.69
CA GLY A 44 6.16 10.60 -4.63
C GLY A 44 4.77 11.21 -4.75
N GLU A 45 4.11 11.03 -5.90
CA GLU A 45 2.76 11.55 -6.16
C GLU A 45 1.69 10.52 -5.78
N ILE A 46 0.53 10.98 -5.32
CA ILE A 46 -0.61 10.13 -4.94
C ILE A 46 -1.57 9.96 -6.11
N TYR A 47 -2.01 8.72 -6.33
CA TYR A 47 -2.97 8.34 -7.34
C TYR A 47 -4.07 7.46 -6.76
N TYR A 48 -5.23 7.51 -7.41
CA TYR A 48 -6.40 6.71 -7.08
C TYR A 48 -6.80 5.90 -8.31
N LYS A 49 -6.97 4.58 -8.15
CA LYS A 49 -7.62 3.72 -9.14
C LYS A 49 -9.09 3.59 -8.77
N LEU A 50 -9.96 4.19 -9.56
CA LEU A 50 -11.42 4.12 -9.38
C LEU A 50 -11.95 2.72 -9.72
N PRO A 51 -13.15 2.33 -9.25
CA PRO A 51 -13.79 1.07 -9.61
C PRO A 51 -14.00 0.89 -11.13
N SER A 52 -14.12 2.00 -11.87
CA SER A 52 -14.17 2.01 -13.34
C SER A 52 -12.85 1.55 -14.00
N GLY A 53 -11.75 1.51 -13.25
CA GLY A 53 -10.39 1.27 -13.76
C GLY A 53 -9.62 2.55 -14.11
N GLU A 54 -10.27 3.72 -14.09
CA GLU A 54 -9.62 5.01 -14.29
C GLU A 54 -8.60 5.30 -13.18
N ILE A 55 -7.44 5.86 -13.57
CA ILE A 55 -6.44 6.37 -12.64
C ILE A 55 -6.50 7.89 -12.64
N THR A 56 -6.64 8.48 -11.46
CA THR A 56 -6.75 9.93 -11.28
C THR A 56 -5.93 10.42 -10.08
N GLN A 57 -5.55 11.69 -10.08
CA GLN A 57 -4.97 12.36 -8.91
C GLN A 57 -6.03 13.07 -8.06
N ASN A 58 -7.28 13.15 -8.55
CA ASN A 58 -8.38 13.73 -7.80
C ASN A 58 -8.90 12.70 -6.78
N SER A 59 -8.84 13.02 -5.49
CA SER A 59 -9.35 12.14 -4.45
C SER A 59 -10.85 11.89 -4.63
N PRO A 60 -11.30 10.63 -4.72
CA PRO A 60 -12.73 10.30 -4.69
C PRO A 60 -13.29 10.32 -3.26
N PHE A 61 -12.44 10.48 -2.25
CA PHE A 61 -12.83 10.56 -0.85
C PHE A 61 -13.06 12.02 -0.48
N ILE A 62 -14.30 12.35 -0.16
CA ILE A 62 -14.68 13.65 0.38
C ILE A 62 -14.14 13.72 1.81
N SER A 63 -13.28 14.68 2.12
CA SER A 63 -12.92 15.00 3.50
C SER A 63 -14.15 15.51 4.23
N LYS A 64 -14.52 14.85 5.34
CA LYS A 64 -15.40 15.49 6.32
C LYS A 64 -14.50 16.38 7.17
N GLU A 65 -14.53 17.68 6.90
CA GLU A 65 -14.08 18.70 7.87
C GLU A 65 -15.03 18.73 9.08
#